data_AF-A0A1B2HDY5-F1
#
_entry.id   AF-A0A1B2HDY5-F1
#
_cell.length_a   1.000
_cell.length_b   1.000
_cell.length_c   1.000
_cell.angle_alpha   90.00
_cell.angle_beta   90.00
_cell.angle_gamma   90.00
#
_symmetry.space_group_name_H-M   'P 1'
#
loop_
_entity.id
_entity.type
_entity.pdbx_description
1 polymer ?
#
loop_
_entity_poly.entity_id
_entity_poly.type
_entity_poly.pdbx_seq_one_letter_code
_entity_poly.pdbx_strand_id
1 'polypeptide(L)'
;MIRVEGTVTWHNRTATLTGNVINGHGQSATAFFRAYAGSTKIDQTTRTASGVSTTPFSFVIGDPNLVGGVNKITISIQHYADLLVPGETETELRD
;
A
#
# COMPACT_ATOMS: atom_id res chain seq x y z
N MET A 1 15.81 -1.14 7.06
CA MET A 1 14.67 -0.22 6.85
C MET A 1 13.65 -0.91 5.96
N ILE A 2 12.37 -0.83 6.29
CA ILE A 2 11.27 -1.21 5.39
C ILE A 2 10.58 0.05 4.89
N ARG A 3 10.25 0.12 3.61
CA ARG A 3 9.46 1.21 3.03
C ARG A 3 8.71 0.79 1.77
N VAL A 4 7.76 1.62 1.36
CA VAL A 4 7.11 1.56 0.05
C VAL A 4 7.48 2.82 -0.72
N GLU A 5 7.87 2.66 -1.99
CA GLU A 5 8.12 3.76 -2.91
C GLU A 5 7.47 3.46 -4.25
N GLY A 6 6.98 4.48 -4.96
CA GLY A 6 6.24 4.27 -6.18
C GLY A 6 5.46 5.50 -6.64
N THR A 7 4.53 5.25 -7.57
CA THR A 7 3.64 6.26 -8.14
C THR A 7 2.18 5.84 -8.00
N VAL A 8 1.31 6.84 -7.83
CA VAL A 8 -0.14 6.69 -7.89
C VAL A 8 -0.64 7.49 -9.09
N THR A 9 -1.25 6.82 -10.06
CA THR A 9 -1.94 7.47 -11.17
C THR A 9 -3.44 7.42 -10.92
N TRP A 10 -4.03 8.58 -10.67
CA TRP A 10 -5.46 8.72 -10.44
C TRP A 10 -6.26 8.66 -11.75
N HIS A 11 -7.35 7.92 -11.74
CA HIS A 11 -8.36 7.90 -12.79
C HIS A 11 -9.70 8.39 -12.23
N ASN A 12 -10.73 8.46 -13.07
CA ASN A 12 -12.06 8.95 -12.64
C ASN A 12 -12.67 8.11 -11.49
N ARG A 13 -12.42 6.80 -11.46
CA ARG A 13 -13.03 5.88 -10.47
C ARG A 13 -12.07 4.91 -9.80
N THR A 14 -10.84 4.83 -10.28
CA THR A 14 -9.81 3.91 -9.82
C THR A 14 -8.47 4.62 -9.75
N ALA A 15 -7.45 3.96 -9.21
CA ALA A 15 -6.07 4.40 -9.30
C ALA A 15 -5.18 3.25 -9.75
N THR A 16 -4.13 3.54 -10.52
CA THR A 16 -3.06 2.60 -10.80
C THR A 16 -1.90 2.86 -9.86
N LEU A 17 -1.44 1.84 -9.16
CA LEU A 17 -0.30 1.91 -8.25
C LEU A 17 0.84 1.07 -8.83
N THR A 18 2.02 1.68 -8.96
CA THR A 18 3.25 0.99 -9.38
C THR A 18 4.39 1.34 -8.46
N GLY A 19 5.30 0.41 -8.18
CA GLY A 19 6.41 0.67 -7.28
C GLY A 19 7.03 -0.57 -6.67
N ASN A 20 7.68 -0.40 -5.53
CA ASN A 20 8.38 -1.45 -4.80
C ASN A 20 8.06 -1.44 -3.30
N VAL A 21 7.88 -2.62 -2.72
CA VAL A 21 8.04 -2.84 -1.29
C VAL A 21 9.50 -3.22 -1.05
N ILE A 22 10.22 -2.40 -0.31
CA ILE A 22 11.64 -2.61 -0.04
C ILE A 22 11.77 -3.04 1.42
N ASN A 23 12.36 -4.21 1.61
CA ASN A 23 12.63 -4.78 2.90
C ASN A 23 14.13 -4.96 3.10
N GLY A 24 14.72 -4.13 3.95
CA GLY A 24 16.12 -4.25 4.35
C GLY A 24 16.36 -5.12 5.59
N HIS A 25 15.39 -5.92 6.02
CA HIS A 25 15.48 -6.79 7.19
C HIS A 25 15.27 -8.27 6.81
N GLY A 26 15.64 -9.20 7.71
CA GLY A 26 15.54 -10.64 7.47
C GLY A 26 14.12 -11.21 7.61
N GLN A 27 13.21 -10.49 8.28
CA GLN A 27 11.81 -10.87 8.49
C GLN A 27 10.93 -10.42 7.31
N SER A 28 9.72 -10.94 7.17
CA SER A 28 8.78 -10.47 6.14
C SER A 28 8.08 -9.16 6.53
N ALA A 29 7.79 -8.35 5.52
CA ALA A 29 6.96 -7.15 5.63
C ALA A 29 5.86 -7.15 4.58
N THR A 30 4.65 -6.78 4.97
CA THR A 30 3.48 -6.71 4.10
C THR A 30 2.96 -5.29 4.04
N ALA A 31 2.93 -4.73 2.83
CA ALA A 31 2.26 -3.47 2.53
C ALA A 31 0.77 -3.72 2.25
N PHE A 32 -0.09 -2.91 2.86
CA PHE A 32 -1.52 -2.87 2.63
C PHE A 32 -1.89 -1.58 1.92
N PHE A 33 -2.45 -1.72 0.72
CA PHE A 33 -2.93 -0.62 -0.10
C PHE A 33 -4.45 -0.64 -0.04
N ARG A 34 -5.06 0.45 0.44
CA ARG A 34 -6.51 0.53 0.63
C ARG A 34 -7.06 1.74 -0.12
N ALA A 35 -8.12 1.53 -0.86
CA ALA A 35 -8.84 2.58 -1.57
C ALA A 35 -10.15 2.91 -0.85
N TYR A 36 -10.45 4.20 -0.78
CA TYR A 36 -11.63 4.72 -0.09
C TYR A 36 -12.45 5.64 -0.99
N ALA A 37 -13.76 5.58 -0.80
CA ALA A 37 -14.72 6.59 -1.26
C ALA A 37 -15.28 7.28 0.00
N GLY A 38 -14.74 8.45 0.31
CA GLY A 38 -15.01 9.14 1.58
C GLY A 38 -14.39 8.38 2.75
N SER A 39 -15.20 7.99 3.73
CA SER A 39 -14.78 7.17 4.88
C SER A 39 -14.88 5.66 4.64
N THR A 40 -15.53 5.23 3.57
CA THR A 40 -15.77 3.81 3.27
C THR A 40 -14.61 3.22 2.48
N LYS A 41 -14.02 2.13 2.98
CA LYS A 41 -13.05 1.33 2.21
C LYS A 41 -13.79 0.57 1.11
N ILE A 42 -13.39 0.74 -0.14
CA ILE A 42 -14.05 0.13 -1.30
C ILE A 42 -13.20 -0.98 -1.94
N ASP A 43 -11.88 -0.96 -1.74
CA ASP A 43 -10.97 -1.97 -2.28
C ASP A 43 -9.68 -2.07 -1.44
N GLN A 44 -9.01 -3.22 -1.50
CA GLN A 44 -7.75 -3.48 -0.82
C GLN A 44 -6.89 -4.50 -1.58
N THR A 45 -5.60 -4.18 -1.72
CA THR A 45 -4.58 -5.10 -2.22
C THR A 45 -3.40 -5.15 -1.24
N THR A 46 -2.65 -6.25 -1.25
CA THR A 46 -1.45 -6.39 -0.43
C THR A 46 -0.23 -6.80 -1.26
N ARG A 47 0.95 -6.46 -0.77
CA ARG A 47 2.21 -6.95 -1.32
C ARG A 47 3.21 -7.26 -0.21
N THR A 48 3.80 -8.45 -0.26
CA THR A 48 4.74 -8.92 0.76
C THR A 48 6.14 -9.03 0.20
N ALA A 49 7.10 -8.48 0.92
CA ALA A 49 8.53 -8.64 0.70
C ALA A 49 9.11 -9.50 1.83
N SER A 50 9.66 -10.67 1.49
CA SER A 50 10.19 -11.64 2.45
C SER A 50 11.71 -11.61 2.50
N GLY A 51 12.27 -11.48 3.70
CA GLY A 51 13.70 -11.29 3.87
C GLY A 51 14.22 -10.02 3.18
N VAL A 52 15.54 -9.94 3.05
CA VAL A 52 16.19 -8.78 2.42
C VAL A 52 15.88 -8.81 0.93
N SER A 53 14.94 -7.96 0.51
CA SER A 53 14.35 -8.03 -0.83
C SER A 53 13.75 -6.70 -1.29
N THR A 54 13.61 -6.58 -2.60
CA THR A 54 12.83 -5.53 -3.26
C THR A 54 11.76 -6.21 -4.09
N THR A 55 10.49 -6.06 -3.70
CA THR A 55 9.35 -6.72 -4.34
C THR A 55 8.54 -5.71 -5.15
N PRO A 56 8.53 -5.79 -6.48
CA PRO A 56 7.76 -4.87 -7.30
C PRO A 56 6.26 -5.13 -7.20
N PHE A 57 5.47 -4.10 -7.44
CA PHE A 57 4.04 -4.15 -7.63
C PHE A 57 3.58 -3.25 -8.78
N SER A 58 2.49 -3.67 -9.43
CA SER A 58 1.76 -2.90 -10.43
C SER A 58 0.33 -3.43 -10.47
N PHE A 59 -0.65 -2.64 -10.03
CA PHE A 59 -2.06 -3.03 -10.03
C PHE A 59 -2.98 -1.82 -10.08
N VAL A 60 -4.24 -2.06 -10.46
CA VAL A 60 -5.34 -1.09 -10.35
C VAL A 60 -6.08 -1.37 -9.05
N ILE A 61 -6.50 -0.31 -8.35
CA ILE A 61 -7.30 -0.38 -7.13
C ILE A 61 -8.49 0.58 -7.22
N GLY A 62 -9.63 0.19 -6.65
CA GLY A 62 -10.86 0.96 -6.64
C GLY A 62 -12.04 0.22 -7.27
N ASP A 63 -13.16 0.93 -7.45
CA ASP A 63 -14.38 0.37 -8.04
C ASP A 63 -14.78 1.16 -9.29
N PRO A 64 -14.66 0.58 -10.51
CA PRO A 64 -15.02 1.26 -11.74
C PRO A 64 -16.52 1.56 -11.89
N ASN A 65 -17.38 0.92 -11.08
CA ASN A 65 -18.83 1.09 -11.10
C ASN A 65 -19.35 2.05 -10.02
N LEU A 66 -18.52 2.42 -9.04
CA LEU A 66 -18.92 3.33 -7.98
C LEU A 66 -18.91 4.78 -8.46
N VAL A 67 -20.07 5.42 -8.48
CA VAL A 67 -20.21 6.85 -8.77
C VAL A 67 -19.49 7.64 -7.66
N GLY A 68 -18.59 8.55 -8.05
CA GLY A 68 -17.73 9.29 -7.14
C GLY A 68 -16.34 8.69 -6.94
N GLY A 69 -16.15 7.41 -7.26
CA GLY A 69 -14.83 6.80 -7.37
C GLY A 69 -14.00 6.74 -6.09
N VAL A 70 -12.74 6.36 -6.24
CA VAL A 70 -11.73 6.49 -5.18
C VAL A 70 -11.38 7.96 -5.00
N ASN A 71 -11.38 8.43 -3.75
CA ASN A 71 -10.88 9.76 -3.41
C ASN A 71 -9.69 9.75 -2.44
N LYS A 72 -9.35 8.59 -1.87
CA LYS A 72 -8.20 8.43 -0.97
C LYS A 72 -7.58 7.05 -1.10
N ILE A 73 -6.25 7.02 -1.16
CA ILE A 73 -5.45 5.81 -1.01
C ILE A 73 -4.67 5.92 0.30
N THR A 74 -4.66 4.85 1.10
CA THR A 74 -3.78 4.74 2.26
C THR A 74 -2.85 3.55 2.08
N ILE A 75 -1.58 3.73 2.45
CA ILE A 75 -0.57 2.68 2.42
C ILE A 75 -0.03 2.52 3.84
N SER A 76 -0.13 1.31 4.37
CA SER A 76 0.42 0.95 5.69
C SER A 76 1.30 -0.28 5.57
N ILE A 77 2.32 -0.36 6.41
CA ILE A 77 3.25 -1.49 6.42
C ILE A 77 3.10 -2.21 7.75
N GLN A 78 2.87 -3.51 7.68
CA GLN A 78 2.99 -4.41 8.82
C GLN A 78 4.26 -5.23 8.66
N HIS A 79 5.08 -5.26 9.71
CA HIS A 79 6.22 -6.17 9.80
C HIS A 79 6.33 -6.72 11.21
N TYR A 80 6.92 -7.90 11.33
CA TYR A 80 7.35 -8.40 12.63
C TYR A 80 8.72 -7.80 12.92
N ALA A 81 8.81 -6.89 13.89
CA ALA A 81 10.09 -6.57 14.50
C ALA A 81 10.52 -7.80 15.32
N ASP A 82 11.75 -8.26 15.16
CA ASP A 82 12.34 -9.16 16.16
C ASP A 82 12.24 -8.43 17.50
N LEU A 83 11.42 -8.98 18.39
CA LEU A 83 10.98 -8.44 19.70
C LEU A 83 9.75 -7.50 19.64
N LEU A 84 8.59 -8.11 19.89
CA LEU A 84 7.39 -7.58 20.57
C LEU A 84 6.75 -6.26 20.06
N VAL A 85 5.44 -6.37 19.80
CA VAL A 85 4.43 -5.32 19.54
C VAL A 85 4.32 -4.87 18.06
N PRO A 86 3.18 -5.12 17.39
CA PRO A 86 2.89 -4.57 16.07
C PRO A 86 2.80 -3.04 16.14
N GLY A 87 3.69 -2.33 15.45
CA GLY A 87 3.59 -0.89 15.23
C GLY A 87 3.19 -0.60 13.78
N GLU A 88 2.03 0.00 13.57
CA GLU A 88 1.65 0.51 12.25
C GLU A 88 2.43 1.80 11.97
N THR A 89 3.21 1.83 10.91
CA THR A 89 3.82 3.07 10.42
C THR A 89 2.97 3.59 9.25
N GLU A 90 2.31 4.73 9.43
CA GLU A 90 1.68 5.48 8.33
C GLU A 90 2.73 6.36 7.64
N THR A 91 2.81 6.29 6.33
CA THR A 91 3.59 7.23 5.52
C THR A 91 2.63 7.93 4.57
N GLU A 92 2.45 9.25 4.78
CA GLU A 92 1.68 10.11 3.88
C GLU A 92 2.65 10.64 2.81
N LEU A 93 2.47 10.23 1.55
CA LEU A 93 3.16 10.85 0.42
C LEU A 93 2.34 12.07 -0.02
N ARG A 94 2.97 13.25 -0.01
CA ARG A 94 2.42 14.50 -0.53
C ARG A 94 3.19 14.90 -1.79
N ASP A 95 2.49 15.61 -2.68
CA ASP A 95 3.00 16.12 -3.96
C ASP A 95 4.18 17.11 -3.80
#